data_AF-A0A2S5JEI9-F1
#
_entry.id   AF-A0A2S5JEI9-F1
#
_cell.length_a   1.000
_cell.length_b   1.000
_cell.length_c   1.000
_cell.angle_alpha   90.00
_cell.angle_beta   90.00
_cell.angle_gamma   90.00
#
_symmetry.space_group_name_H-M   'P 1'
#
loop_
_entity.id
_entity.type
_entity.pdbx_description
1 polymer ?
#
loop_
_entity_poly.entity_id
_entity_poly.type
_entity_poly.pdbx_seq_one_letter_code
_entity_poly.pdbx_strand_id
1 'polypeptide(L)' 'MGELKLTIVDQQTLDEILREVRALRHRIDTLRVEPEPEWVTVEEYARRAGRTESTVRRWISDGRLKTKRAGKRVLVRV' A
#
# COMPACT_ATOMS: atom_id res chain seq x y z
N MET A 1 22.91 -28.62 4.82
CA MET A 1 24.16 -27.87 5.02
C MET A 1 24.41 -27.09 3.73
N GLY A 2 24.49 -25.76 3.78
CA GLY A 2 24.80 -24.94 2.60
C GLY A 2 26.31 -24.96 2.35
N GLU A 3 26.70 -25.25 1.12
CA GLU A 3 28.10 -25.25 0.70
C GLU A 3 28.58 -23.80 0.56
N LEU A 4 29.61 -23.41 1.32
CA LEU A 4 30.20 -22.07 1.23
C LEU A 4 31.16 -22.04 0.04
N LYS A 5 30.79 -21.29 -1.01
CA LYS A 5 31.63 -21.06 -2.17
C LYS A 5 32.44 -19.77 -1.97
N LEU A 6 33.76 -19.91 -1.88
CA LEU A 6 34.69 -18.79 -1.76
C LEU A 6 35.07 -18.28 -3.16
N THR A 7 34.82 -17.00 -3.40
CA THR A 7 35.20 -16.30 -4.63
C THR A 7 35.99 -15.06 -4.24
N ILE A 8 37.14 -14.84 -4.87
CA ILE A 8 37.94 -13.62 -4.65
C ILE A 8 37.26 -12.49 -5.43
N VAL A 9 36.93 -11.42 -4.72
CA VAL A 9 36.35 -10.21 -5.27
C VAL A 9 37.23 -9.04 -4.84
N ASP A 10 37.45 -8.10 -5.75
CA ASP A 10 38.13 -6.86 -5.42
C ASP A 10 37.35 -6.08 -4.34
N GLN A 11 38.07 -5.64 -3.31
CA GLN A 11 37.48 -5.01 -2.13
C GLN A 11 36.82 -3.67 -2.50
N GLN A 12 37.43 -2.89 -3.39
CA GLN A 12 36.89 -1.61 -3.80
C GLN A 12 35.57 -1.77 -4.55
N THR A 13 35.52 -2.71 -5.50
CA THR A 13 34.32 -3.03 -6.27
C THR A 13 33.17 -3.49 -5.35
N LEU A 14 33.48 -4.31 -4.34
CA LEU A 14 32.47 -4.77 -3.38
C LEU A 14 31.92 -3.59 -2.55
N ASP A 15 32.80 -2.69 -2.10
CA ASP A 15 32.39 -1.51 -1.34
C ASP A 15 31.52 -0.55 -2.16
N GLU A 16 31.83 -0.36 -3.44
CA GLU A 16 31.03 0.43 -4.38
C GLU A 16 29.62 -0.16 -4.56
N ILE A 17 29.52 -1.48 -4.77
CA ILE A 17 28.23 -2.17 -4.90
C ILE A 17 27.42 -2.05 -3.60
N LEU A 18 28.05 -2.26 -2.44
CA LEU A 18 27.36 -2.16 -1.16
C LEU A 18 26.84 -0.73 -0.89
N ARG A 19 27.57 0.29 -1.31
CA ARG A 19 27.12 1.69 -1.23
C ARG A 19 25.88 1.91 -2.10
N GLU A 20 25.88 1.42 -3.34
CA GLU A 20 24.73 1.59 -4.24
C GLU A 20 23.49 0.84 -3.75
N VAL A 21 23.66 -0.38 -3.24
CA VAL A 21 22.55 -1.16 -2.64
C VAL A 21 21.95 -0.42 -1.44
N ARG A 22 22.78 0.19 -0.59
CA ARG A 22 22.28 1.01 0.53
C ARG A 22 21.54 2.24 0.05
N ALA A 23 22.07 2.95 -0.96
CA ALA A 23 21.42 4.12 -1.54
C ALA A 23 20.08 3.78 -2.20
N LEU A 24 19.97 2.63 -2.87
CA LEU A 24 18.72 2.13 -3.45
C LEU A 24 17.71 1.75 -2.38
N ARG A 25 18.12 1.01 -1.35
CA ARG A 25 17.25 0.69 -0.20
C ARG A 25 16.71 1.95 0.47
N HIS A 26 17.58 2.92 0.76
CA HIS A 26 17.16 4.18 1.33
C HIS A 26 16.14 4.91 0.45
N ARG A 27 16.36 4.96 -0.88
CA ARG A 27 15.39 5.53 -1.82
C ARG A 27 14.04 4.82 -1.73
N ILE A 28 14.02 3.49 -1.73
CA ILE A 28 12.79 2.69 -1.60
C ILE A 28 12.09 2.96 -0.26
N ASP A 29 12.82 3.00 0.85
CA ASP A 29 12.26 3.25 2.18
C ASP A 29 11.67 4.67 2.30
N THR A 30 12.30 5.65 1.64
CA THR A 30 11.79 7.03 1.60
C THR A 30 10.60 7.21 0.67
N LEU A 31 10.40 6.31 -0.29
CA LEU A 31 9.17 6.21 -1.08
C LEU A 31 8.07 5.56 -0.22
N ARG A 32 7.75 6.17 0.92
CA ARG A 32 6.47 5.94 1.60
C ARG A 32 5.38 6.24 0.59
N VAL A 33 4.95 5.20 -0.12
CA VAL A 33 3.67 5.16 -0.80
C VAL A 33 2.67 5.28 0.34
N GLU A 34 2.15 6.49 0.57
CA GLU A 34 0.85 6.57 1.24
C GLU A 34 -0.03 5.60 0.46
N PRO A 35 -0.55 4.53 1.08
CA PRO A 35 -1.38 3.60 0.36
C PRO A 35 -2.46 4.44 -0.32
N GLU A 36 -2.58 4.32 -1.65
CA GLU A 36 -3.64 5.03 -2.36
C GLU A 36 -4.94 4.77 -1.59
N PRO A 37 -5.71 5.83 -1.29
CA PRO A 37 -6.89 5.67 -0.47
C PRO A 37 -7.77 4.58 -1.04
N GLU A 38 -7.95 3.51 -0.27
CA GLU A 38 -8.62 2.32 -0.74
C GLU A 38 -10.08 2.68 -1.01
N TRP A 39 -10.53 2.50 -2.25
CA TRP A 39 -11.91 2.71 -2.63
C TRP A 39 -12.62 1.36 -2.60
N VAL A 40 -13.44 1.15 -1.58
CA VAL A 40 -14.15 -0.11 -1.36
C VAL A 40 -15.63 0.03 -1.68
N THR A 41 -16.34 -1.08 -1.89
CA THR A 41 -17.79 -1.04 -2.05
C THR A 41 -18.47 -0.62 -0.73
N VAL A 42 -19.73 -0.18 -0.82
CA VAL A 42 -20.56 0.09 0.37
C VAL A 42 -20.64 -1.11 1.30
N GLU A 43 -20.76 -2.32 0.74
CA GLU A 43 -20.79 -3.59 1.47
C GLU A 43 -19.50 -3.82 2.26
N GLU A 44 -18.35 -3.69 1.61
CA GLU A 44 -17.05 -3.90 2.24
C GLU A 44 -16.77 -2.86 3.32
N TYR A 45 -17.12 -1.59 3.06
CA TYR A 45 -17.04 -0.54 4.08
C TYR A 45 -17.93 -0.86 5.29
N ALA A 46 -19.15 -1.33 5.06
CA ALA A 46 -20.08 -1.71 6.12
C ALA A 46 -19.51 -2.84 7.00
N ARG A 47 -18.93 -3.86 6.36
CA ARG A 47 -18.26 -4.97 7.02
C ARG A 47 -17.08 -4.50 7.89
N ARG A 48 -16.21 -3.63 7.37
CA ARG A 48 -15.09 -3.05 8.11
C ARG A 48 -15.53 -2.16 9.28
N ALA A 49 -16.59 -1.39 9.08
CA ALA A 49 -17.13 -0.48 10.09
C ALA A 49 -18.00 -1.18 11.15
N GLY A 50 -18.31 -2.48 10.99
CA GLY A 50 -19.26 -3.18 11.86
C GLY A 50 -20.66 -2.54 11.82
N ARG A 51 -21.10 -2.13 10.62
CA ARG A 51 -22.39 -1.46 10.38
C ARG A 51 -23.15 -2.13 9.25
N THR A 52 -24.43 -1.81 9.12
CA THR A 52 -25.24 -2.26 7.99
C THR A 52 -25.00 -1.37 6.77
N GLU A 53 -25.20 -1.88 5.55
CA GLU A 53 -25.12 -1.05 4.35
C GLU A 53 -26.13 0.10 4.37
N SER A 54 -27.28 -0.07 5.01
CA SER A 54 -28.28 0.99 5.18
C SER A 54 -27.71 2.18 5.97
N THR A 55 -27.00 1.90 7.06
CA THR A 55 -26.28 2.94 7.83
C THR A 55 -25.23 3.65 6.99
N VAL A 56 -24.47 2.91 6.18
CA VAL A 56 -23.45 3.49 5.30
C VAL A 56 -24.09 4.35 4.20
N ARG A 57 -25.17 3.89 3.56
CA ARG A 57 -25.94 4.68 2.57
C ARG A 57 -26.50 5.96 3.18
N ARG A 58 -26.97 5.91 4.44
CA ARG A 58 -27.37 7.10 5.19
C ARG A 58 -26.19 8.05 5.42
N TRP A 59 -25.02 7.55 5.79
CA TRP A 59 -23.83 8.41 5.94
C TRP A 59 -23.40 9.05 4.61
N ILE A 60 -23.60 8.36 3.49
CA ILE A 60 -23.39 8.91 2.16
C ILE A 60 -24.40 10.03 1.87
N SER A 61 -25.70 9.82 2.13
CA SER A 61 -26.72 10.87 1.94
C SER A 61 -26.51 12.07 2.85
N ASP A 62 -26.02 11.82 4.08
CA ASP A 62 -25.68 12.85 5.07
C ASP A 62 -24.36 13.57 4.72
N GLY A 63 -23.67 13.19 3.64
CA GLY A 63 -22.41 13.80 3.18
C GLY A 63 -21.19 13.48 4.05
N ARG A 64 -21.28 12.49 4.95
CA ARG A 64 -20.21 12.15 5.91
C ARG A 64 -19.08 11.31 5.30
N LEU A 65 -19.31 10.72 4.13
CA LEU A 65 -18.35 9.84 3.46
C LEU A 65 -17.99 10.37 2.07
N LYS A 66 -16.70 10.31 1.73
CA LYS A 66 -16.25 10.57 0.36
C LYS A 66 -16.63 9.37 -0.51
N THR A 67 -17.35 9.64 -1.59
CA THR A 67 -17.78 8.61 -2.53
C THR A 67 -17.35 8.93 -3.96
N LYS A 68 -17.18 7.88 -4.76
CA LYS A 68 -17.06 8.00 -6.22
C LYS A 68 -17.89 6.90 -6.90
N ARG A 69 -18.26 7.12 -8.15
CA ARG A 69 -18.96 6.12 -8.98
C ARG A 69 -17.94 5.38 -9.85
N ALA A 70 -18.04 4.06 -9.86
CA ALA A 70 -17.32 3.19 -10.79
C ALA A 70 -18.37 2.36 -11.54
N GLY A 71 -18.79 2.87 -12.71
CA GLY A 71 -19.94 2.36 -13.45
C GLY A 71 -21.24 2.39 -12.62
N LYS A 72 -21.82 1.21 -12.38
CA LYS A 72 -23.06 1.07 -11.59
C LYS A 72 -22.81 1.05 -10.07
N ARG A 73 -21.55 0.93 -9.62
CA ARG A 73 -21.20 0.79 -8.19
C ARG A 73 -20.85 2.15 -7.55
N VAL A 74 -21.23 2.31 -6.29
CA VAL A 74 -20.73 3.39 -5.42
C VAL A 74 -19.56 2.85 -4.63
N LEU A 75 -18.44 3.56 -4.66
CA LEU A 75 -17.28 3.27 -3.85
C LEU A 75 -17.15 4.31 -2.75
N VAL A 76 -16.71 3.86 -1.58
CA VAL A 76 -16.48 4.64 -0.37
C VAL A 76 -14.99 4.64 -0.11
N ARG A 77 -14.45 5.81 0.20
CA ARG A 77 -13.05 5.94 0.64
C ARG A 77 -12.93 5.46 2.08
N VAL A 78 -12.01 4.52 2.32
CA VAL A 78 -11.61 4.09 3.67
C VAL A 78 -10.59 5.04 4.25
#